data_AF-A0A4S2AGM5-F1
#
_entry.id   AF-A0A4S2AGM5-F1
#
_cell.length_a   1.000
_cell.length_b   1.000
_cell.length_c   1.000
_cell.angle_alpha   90.00
_cell.angle_beta   90.00
_cell.angle_gamma   90.00
#
_symmetry.space_group_name_H-M   'P 1'
#
loop_
_entity.id
_entity.type
_entity.pdbx_description
1 polymer ?
#
loop_
_entity_poly.entity_id
_entity_poly.type
_entity_poly.pdbx_seq_one_letter_code
_entity_poly.pdbx_strand_id
1 'polypeptide(L)'
;MAVKAIWILVWFLAVPFCTGLFVTGKMEEEKESFLLTMLCGYAGMFAVFEIMTVPMIFLRLSFSMLKYSYGAVILALAGISAVCERKRILPLIWGKIKKIREIPWTCLAAAVLIVLQIGVYAVGMSTDLDDSFYVGTATTAIETDTMYQYSAYTGNAVKSLPSRYVLSPFPVMLAFYSEAVGMSPAAVAHTVMPLFFIALAYGVYMLIGRRLFRGDMKATGMFLCFLSLIHIFSYYSVYTQGTFMLIRIWQGKAVLAALLLPAVFYFGMRVFQGESKSGDWMGLLLLMVSCSLVSSMGIMLAPVMLGIFGILYGLLKKQWKRLGLAVLCTLPCLVCAAVYIVL
;
A
#
# COMPACT_ATOMS: atom_id res chain seq x y z
N MET A 1 10.55 23.34 9.56
CA MET A 1 10.09 21.98 9.98
C MET A 1 8.57 21.85 10.01
N ALA A 2 7.82 22.78 10.61
CA ALA A 2 6.36 22.71 10.68
C ALA A 2 5.66 22.55 9.32
N VAL A 3 6.08 23.29 8.29
CA VAL A 3 5.51 23.20 6.93
C VAL A 3 5.66 21.81 6.32
N LYS A 4 6.83 21.17 6.49
CA LYS A 4 7.07 19.81 5.97
C LYS A 4 6.19 18.78 6.69
N ALA A 5 6.04 18.91 8.02
CA ALA A 5 5.16 18.04 8.80
C ALA A 5 3.69 18.12 8.35
N ILE A 6 3.21 19.31 7.99
CA ILE A 6 1.85 19.48 7.43
C ILE A 6 1.72 18.73 6.10
N TRP A 7 2.67 18.89 5.18
CA TRP A 7 2.63 18.18 3.89
C TRP A 7 2.72 16.66 4.03
N ILE A 8 3.51 16.16 4.99
CA ILE A 8 3.52 14.73 5.34
C ILE A 8 2.13 14.28 5.73
N LEU A 9 1.47 14.97 6.67
CA LEU A 9 0.13 14.61 7.13
C LEU A 9 -0.91 14.71 6.01
N VAL A 10 -0.78 15.70 5.11
CA VAL A 10 -1.66 15.81 3.95
C VAL A 10 -1.51 14.59 3.03
N TRP A 11 -0.29 14.28 2.57
CA TRP A 11 -0.07 13.25 1.55
C TRP A 11 -0.11 11.82 2.08
N PHE A 12 0.22 11.58 3.36
CA PHE A 12 0.27 10.23 3.95
C PHE A 12 -0.91 9.92 4.90
N LEU A 13 -1.72 10.90 5.27
CA LEU A 13 -2.90 10.68 6.13
C LEU A 13 -4.18 11.19 5.48
N ALA A 14 -4.28 12.48 5.17
CA ALA A 14 -5.53 13.09 4.71
C ALA A 14 -5.94 12.63 3.30
N VAL A 15 -5.03 12.70 2.32
CA VAL A 15 -5.31 12.30 0.93
C VAL A 15 -5.66 10.81 0.81
N PRO A 16 -4.91 9.87 1.42
CA PRO A 16 -5.31 8.46 1.44
C PRO A 16 -6.68 8.29 2.11
N PHE A 17 -6.89 8.86 3.30
CA PHE A 17 -8.16 8.75 4.01
C PHE A 17 -9.34 9.20 3.14
N CYS A 18 -9.25 10.40 2.57
CA CYS A 18 -10.29 10.97 1.72
C CYS A 18 -10.54 10.12 0.47
N THR A 19 -9.48 9.67 -0.21
CA THR A 19 -9.58 8.80 -1.40
C THR A 19 -10.30 7.48 -1.07
N GLY A 20 -10.03 6.92 0.11
CA GLY A 20 -10.62 5.65 0.55
C GLY A 20 -12.10 5.73 0.91
N LEU A 21 -12.63 6.91 1.25
CA LEU A 21 -14.03 7.08 1.68
C LEU A 21 -15.03 6.61 0.63
N PHE A 22 -14.78 6.90 -0.65
CA PHE A 22 -15.64 6.49 -1.76
C PHE A 22 -15.71 4.97 -1.90
N VAL A 23 -14.57 4.30 -1.74
CA VAL A 23 -14.46 2.84 -1.86
C VAL A 23 -15.20 2.17 -0.70
N THR A 24 -14.93 2.59 0.53
CA THR A 24 -15.60 2.04 1.71
C THR A 24 -17.07 2.46 1.80
N GLY A 25 -17.46 3.56 1.16
CA GLY A 25 -18.84 4.01 1.04
C GLY A 25 -19.77 2.99 0.38
N LYS A 26 -19.21 2.21 -0.55
CA LYS A 26 -19.89 1.15 -1.29
C LYS A 26 -19.77 -0.25 -0.66
N MET A 27 -19.21 -0.34 0.55
CA MET A 27 -19.13 -1.57 1.34
C MET A 27 -20.23 -1.60 2.41
N GLU A 28 -20.66 -2.80 2.79
CA GLU A 28 -21.57 -3.00 3.92
C GLU A 28 -20.81 -3.40 5.19
N GLU A 29 -19.92 -4.39 5.10
CA GLU A 29 -19.09 -4.81 6.22
C GLU A 29 -18.00 -3.77 6.55
N GLU A 30 -17.83 -3.42 7.84
CA GLU A 30 -16.78 -2.52 8.34
C GLU A 30 -16.71 -1.17 7.62
N LYS A 31 -17.84 -0.67 7.08
CA LYS A 31 -17.96 0.64 6.41
C LYS A 31 -17.44 1.80 7.26
N GLU A 32 -17.52 1.68 8.58
CA GLU A 32 -17.05 2.68 9.55
C GLU A 32 -15.64 2.39 10.09
N SER A 33 -14.85 1.58 9.38
CA SER A 33 -13.46 1.31 9.75
C SER A 33 -12.51 2.35 9.16
N PHE A 34 -11.88 3.13 10.04
CA PHE A 34 -10.78 4.05 9.68
C PHE A 34 -9.64 3.31 8.99
N LEU A 35 -9.24 2.14 9.51
CA LEU A 35 -8.13 1.35 8.96
C LEU A 35 -8.44 0.84 7.56
N LEU A 36 -9.67 0.34 7.34
CA LEU A 36 -10.10 -0.11 6.02
C LEU A 36 -10.16 1.06 5.02
N THR A 37 -10.60 2.23 5.48
CA THR A 37 -10.64 3.45 4.67
C THR A 37 -9.23 3.87 4.27
N MET A 38 -8.28 3.90 5.21
CA MET A 38 -6.87 4.17 4.90
C MET A 38 -6.28 3.15 3.91
N LEU A 39 -6.54 1.86 4.11
CA LEU A 39 -6.07 0.80 3.22
C LEU A 39 -6.62 0.98 1.80
N CYS A 40 -7.93 1.18 1.65
CA CYS A 40 -8.55 1.42 0.34
C CYS A 40 -8.04 2.72 -0.31
N GLY A 41 -7.74 3.73 0.52
CA GLY A 41 -7.14 4.98 0.11
C GLY A 41 -5.77 4.80 -0.53
N TYR A 42 -4.87 4.14 0.18
CA TYR A 42 -3.54 3.81 -0.34
C TYR A 42 -3.60 2.91 -1.57
N ALA A 43 -4.49 1.92 -1.59
CA ALA A 43 -4.72 1.09 -2.76
C ALA A 43 -5.23 1.92 -3.97
N GLY A 44 -6.14 2.87 -3.73
CA GLY A 44 -6.61 3.78 -4.77
C GLY A 44 -5.50 4.66 -5.31
N MET A 45 -4.69 5.26 -4.43
CA MET A 45 -3.54 6.09 -4.81
C MET A 45 -2.53 5.30 -5.64
N PHE A 46 -2.12 4.12 -5.17
CA PHE A 46 -1.16 3.26 -5.86
C PHE A 46 -1.72 2.77 -7.20
N ALA A 47 -2.98 2.40 -7.27
CA ALA A 47 -3.61 1.99 -8.52
C ALA A 47 -3.63 3.12 -9.57
N VAL A 48 -4.04 4.33 -9.17
CA VAL A 48 -4.06 5.48 -10.08
C VAL A 48 -2.63 5.83 -10.53
N PHE A 49 -1.66 5.79 -9.61
CA PHE A 49 -0.27 6.04 -9.93
C PHE A 49 0.26 5.06 -10.98
N GLU A 50 -0.01 3.76 -10.82
CA GLU A 50 0.38 2.73 -11.79
C GLU A 50 -0.20 2.99 -13.18
N ILE A 51 -1.52 3.20 -13.24
CA ILE A 51 -2.27 3.40 -14.50
C ILE A 51 -1.75 4.63 -15.26
N MET A 52 -1.31 5.68 -14.56
CA MET A 52 -0.75 6.88 -15.18
C MET A 52 0.73 6.69 -15.53
N THR A 53 1.53 6.16 -14.61
CA THR A 53 2.98 6.16 -14.72
C THR A 53 3.47 5.21 -15.80
N VAL A 54 2.89 4.01 -15.91
CA VAL A 54 3.34 3.01 -16.87
C VAL A 54 3.25 3.52 -18.33
N PRO A 55 2.10 4.03 -18.82
CA PRO A 55 2.03 4.64 -20.15
C PRO A 55 2.97 5.83 -20.32
N MET A 56 3.08 6.70 -19.30
CA MET A 56 3.94 7.88 -19.38
C MET A 56 5.43 7.53 -19.49
N ILE A 57 5.89 6.45 -18.86
CA ILE A 57 7.25 5.93 -19.04
C ILE A 57 7.47 5.49 -20.48
N PHE A 58 6.55 4.72 -21.07
CA PHE A 58 6.68 4.26 -22.47
C PHE A 58 6.63 5.41 -23.48
N LEU A 59 5.81 6.43 -23.20
CA LEU A 59 5.73 7.66 -23.99
C LEU A 59 6.87 8.65 -23.73
N ARG A 60 7.80 8.32 -22.80
CA ARG A 60 8.93 9.16 -22.38
C ARG A 60 8.52 10.57 -21.96
N LEU A 61 7.35 10.70 -21.33
CA LEU A 61 6.91 11.98 -20.77
C LEU A 61 7.78 12.36 -19.56
N SER A 62 7.80 13.66 -19.25
CA SER A 62 8.62 14.15 -18.15
C SER A 62 8.05 13.78 -16.79
N PHE A 63 8.93 13.71 -15.79
CA PHE A 63 8.52 13.44 -14.41
C PHE A 63 7.62 14.56 -13.87
N SER A 64 7.86 15.82 -14.24
CA SER A 64 7.01 16.95 -13.88
C SER A 64 5.59 16.81 -14.41
N MET A 65 5.42 16.30 -15.62
CA MET A 65 4.08 16.04 -16.18
C MET A 65 3.35 14.98 -15.35
N LEU A 66 4.01 13.88 -14.97
CA LEU A 66 3.44 12.89 -14.06
C LEU A 66 3.11 13.52 -12.70
N LYS A 67 4.06 14.25 -12.09
CA LYS A 67 3.92 14.87 -10.76
C LYS A 67 2.67 15.75 -10.67
N TYR A 68 2.52 16.70 -11.59
CA TYR A 68 1.39 17.64 -11.54
C TYR A 68 0.07 16.97 -11.95
N SER A 69 0.08 16.11 -12.98
CA SER A 69 -1.14 15.43 -13.42
C SER A 69 -1.66 14.44 -12.37
N TYR A 70 -0.80 13.58 -11.82
CA TYR A 70 -1.17 12.65 -10.75
C TYR A 70 -1.63 13.39 -9.49
N GLY A 71 -0.88 14.42 -9.07
CA GLY A 71 -1.26 15.26 -7.94
C GLY A 71 -2.65 15.90 -8.12
N ALA A 72 -2.93 16.44 -9.31
CA ALA A 72 -4.24 17.02 -9.61
C ALA A 72 -5.36 15.96 -9.59
N VAL A 73 -5.16 14.81 -10.24
CA VAL A 73 -6.14 13.72 -10.29
C VAL A 73 -6.46 13.22 -8.89
N ILE A 74 -5.45 12.94 -8.06
CA ILE A 74 -5.68 12.34 -6.75
C ILE A 74 -6.30 13.33 -5.76
N LEU A 75 -5.92 14.61 -5.82
CA LEU A 75 -6.57 15.65 -5.02
C LEU A 75 -8.02 15.87 -5.44
N ALA A 76 -8.32 15.82 -6.75
CA ALA A 76 -9.69 15.88 -7.24
C ALA A 76 -10.52 14.68 -6.76
N LEU A 77 -9.99 13.45 -6.89
CA LEU A 77 -10.65 12.24 -6.39
C LEU A 77 -10.87 12.29 -4.87
N ALA A 78 -9.87 12.70 -4.11
CA ALA A 78 -9.98 12.88 -2.66
C ALA A 78 -11.03 13.93 -2.29
N GLY A 79 -11.06 15.07 -2.99
CA GLY A 79 -12.04 16.13 -2.79
C GLY A 79 -13.47 15.69 -3.11
N ILE A 80 -13.69 15.07 -4.27
CA ILE A 80 -15.00 14.54 -4.67
C ILE A 80 -15.47 13.50 -3.66
N SER A 81 -14.60 12.55 -3.30
CA SER A 81 -14.88 11.51 -2.32
C SER A 81 -15.25 12.08 -0.95
N ALA A 82 -14.51 13.07 -0.46
CA ALA A 82 -14.79 13.76 0.80
C ALA A 82 -16.12 14.52 0.77
N VAL A 83 -16.48 15.14 -0.35
CA VAL A 83 -17.77 15.83 -0.53
C VAL A 83 -18.94 14.84 -0.56
N CYS A 84 -18.82 13.77 -1.35
CA CYS A 84 -19.84 12.73 -1.47
C CYS A 84 -20.10 12.03 -0.13
N GLU A 85 -19.04 11.73 0.62
CA GLU A 85 -19.10 10.96 1.87
C GLU A 85 -18.95 11.84 3.13
N ARG A 86 -19.19 13.16 3.02
CA ARG A 86 -18.94 14.15 4.09
C ARG A 86 -19.56 13.78 5.45
N LYS A 87 -20.73 13.16 5.43
CA LYS A 87 -21.47 12.75 6.64
C LYS A 87 -20.75 11.66 7.43
N ARG A 88 -19.87 10.87 6.79
CA ARG A 88 -19.13 9.77 7.42
C ARG A 88 -17.78 10.19 8.01
N ILE A 89 -17.24 11.34 7.61
CA ILE A 89 -15.93 11.82 8.05
C ILE A 89 -15.90 11.98 9.58
N LEU A 90 -16.86 12.73 10.14
CA LEU A 90 -16.91 12.98 11.58
C LEU A 90 -17.11 11.70 12.40
N PRO A 91 -18.07 10.80 12.08
CA PRO A 91 -18.19 9.50 12.76
C PRO A 91 -16.92 8.65 12.71
N LEU A 92 -16.22 8.61 11.57
CA LEU A 92 -14.99 7.82 11.41
C LEU A 92 -13.84 8.30 12.30
N ILE A 93 -13.72 9.63 12.47
CA ILE A 93 -12.66 10.25 13.28
C ILE A 93 -13.04 10.25 14.77
N TRP A 94 -14.24 10.71 15.11
CA TRP A 94 -14.65 10.95 16.49
C TRP A 94 -15.37 9.77 17.15
N GLY A 95 -16.00 8.89 16.37
CA GLY A 95 -16.73 7.73 16.87
C GLY A 95 -15.83 6.74 17.62
N LYS A 96 -14.52 6.71 17.31
CA LYS A 96 -13.54 5.91 18.04
C LYS A 96 -13.06 6.54 19.35
N ILE A 97 -13.01 7.87 19.44
CA ILE A 97 -12.52 8.56 20.64
C ILE A 97 -13.39 8.19 21.86
N LYS A 98 -14.71 8.07 21.66
CA LYS A 98 -15.64 7.62 22.70
C LYS A 98 -15.41 6.18 23.17
N LYS A 99 -14.83 5.32 22.33
CA LYS A 99 -14.57 3.90 22.60
C LYS A 99 -13.12 3.60 23.01
N ILE A 100 -12.27 4.63 23.17
CA ILE A 100 -10.87 4.44 23.61
C ILE A 100 -10.79 3.74 24.97
N ARG A 101 -11.74 3.99 25.87
CA ARG A 101 -11.78 3.36 27.21
C ARG A 101 -12.14 1.87 27.17
N GLU A 102 -12.69 1.38 26.06
CA GLU A 102 -13.10 -0.02 25.89
C GLU A 102 -12.02 -0.87 25.20
N ILE A 103 -10.86 -0.28 24.87
CA ILE A 103 -9.77 -1.00 24.20
C ILE A 103 -9.15 -1.99 25.19
N PRO A 104 -9.10 -3.29 24.86
CA PRO A 104 -8.49 -4.27 25.75
C PRO A 104 -6.99 -4.02 25.89
N TRP A 105 -6.44 -4.38 27.06
CA TRP A 105 -5.02 -4.20 27.36
C TRP A 105 -4.10 -4.87 26.33
N THR A 106 -4.54 -5.97 25.69
CA THR A 106 -3.77 -6.69 24.66
C THR A 106 -3.58 -5.84 23.41
N CYS A 107 -4.60 -5.07 22.99
CA CYS A 107 -4.47 -4.12 21.90
C CYS A 107 -3.56 -2.94 22.26
N LEU A 108 -3.61 -2.47 23.52
CA LEU A 108 -2.71 -1.43 24.00
C LEU A 108 -1.25 -1.92 24.01
N ALA A 109 -1.01 -3.14 24.50
CA ALA A 109 0.31 -3.77 24.48
C ALA A 109 0.85 -3.91 23.05
N ALA A 110 0.02 -4.36 22.11
CA ALA A 110 0.38 -4.42 20.69
C ALA A 110 0.73 -3.02 20.14
N ALA A 111 -0.09 -2.01 20.46
CA ALA A 111 0.18 -0.64 20.01
C ALA A 111 1.52 -0.10 20.54
N VAL A 112 1.84 -0.35 21.81
CA VAL A 112 3.15 0.02 22.40
C VAL A 112 4.30 -0.68 21.65
N LEU A 113 4.20 -1.99 21.41
CA LEU A 113 5.22 -2.73 20.67
C LEU A 113 5.42 -2.19 19.25
N ILE A 114 4.33 -1.83 18.56
CA ILE A 114 4.38 -1.27 17.20
C ILE A 114 5.00 0.12 17.22
N VAL A 115 4.63 0.98 18.17
CA VAL A 115 5.21 2.32 18.32
C VAL A 115 6.70 2.23 18.62
N LEU A 116 7.12 1.27 19.47
CA LEU A 116 8.54 1.02 19.73
C LEU A 116 9.29 0.61 18.47
N GLN A 117 8.74 -0.31 17.67
CA GLN A 117 9.34 -0.71 16.39
C GLN A 117 9.49 0.46 15.41
N ILE A 118 8.45 1.27 15.27
CA ILE A 118 8.48 2.48 14.43
C ILE A 118 9.50 3.48 14.97
N GLY A 119 9.57 3.67 16.30
CA GLY A 119 10.51 4.58 16.94
C GLY A 119 11.96 4.15 16.72
N VAL A 120 12.24 2.86 16.89
CA VAL A 120 13.57 2.28 16.61
C VAL A 120 13.93 2.46 15.14
N TYR A 121 12.99 2.27 14.22
CA TYR A 121 13.20 2.55 12.79
C TYR A 121 13.57 4.03 12.59
N ALA A 122 12.74 4.94 13.09
CA ALA A 122 12.86 6.37 12.78
C ALA A 122 14.11 7.03 13.39
N VAL A 123 14.58 6.53 14.53
CA VAL A 123 15.81 7.01 15.20
C VAL A 123 17.04 6.25 14.72
N GLY A 124 16.87 4.98 14.35
CA GLY A 124 17.94 4.14 13.84
C GLY A 124 18.35 4.54 12.42
N MET A 125 19.64 4.41 12.13
CA MET A 125 20.12 4.48 10.76
C MET A 125 20.27 3.05 10.25
N SER A 126 19.54 2.72 9.19
CA SER A 126 19.74 1.47 8.44
C SER A 126 20.25 1.82 7.05
N THR A 127 21.33 1.18 6.63
CA THR A 127 21.89 1.31 5.29
C THR A 127 21.60 0.03 4.53
N ASP A 128 21.07 0.15 3.32
CA ASP A 128 20.77 -1.02 2.47
C ASP A 128 21.30 -0.78 1.06
N LEU A 129 21.84 -1.83 0.44
CA LEU A 129 22.40 -1.73 -0.91
C LEU A 129 21.35 -1.34 -1.95
N ASP A 130 20.07 -1.65 -1.73
CA ASP A 130 19.00 -1.27 -2.66
C ASP A 130 18.73 0.25 -2.67
N ASP A 131 19.30 1.03 -1.72
CA ASP A 131 19.20 2.49 -1.74
C ASP A 131 19.77 3.05 -3.04
N SER A 132 20.89 2.48 -3.49
CA SER A 132 21.55 2.84 -4.74
C SER A 132 20.61 2.71 -5.95
N PHE A 133 19.61 1.83 -5.89
CA PHE A 133 18.60 1.67 -6.93
C PHE A 133 17.36 2.51 -6.69
N TYR A 134 16.66 2.34 -5.57
CA TYR A 134 15.35 2.98 -5.36
C TYR A 134 15.49 4.47 -5.08
N VAL A 135 16.35 4.84 -4.12
CA VAL A 135 16.64 6.25 -3.81
C VAL A 135 17.40 6.87 -4.97
N GLY A 136 18.31 6.13 -5.60
CA GLY A 136 19.00 6.57 -6.81
C GLY A 136 18.04 6.89 -7.96
N THR A 137 17.12 5.99 -8.29
CA THR A 137 16.11 6.20 -9.36
C THR A 137 15.19 7.37 -9.02
N ALA A 138 14.78 7.51 -7.75
CA ALA A 138 13.96 8.64 -7.35
C ALA A 138 14.70 9.97 -7.50
N THR A 139 15.97 10.01 -7.11
CA THR A 139 16.84 11.18 -7.25
C THR A 139 17.07 11.52 -8.73
N THR A 140 17.44 10.55 -9.56
CA THR A 140 17.65 10.82 -10.99
C THR A 140 16.37 11.28 -11.68
N ALA A 141 15.20 10.77 -11.28
CA ALA A 141 13.94 11.21 -11.85
C ALA A 141 13.61 12.68 -11.56
N ILE A 142 13.95 13.15 -10.34
CA ILE A 142 13.79 14.54 -9.94
C ILE A 142 14.80 15.42 -10.67
N GLU A 143 16.08 15.07 -10.63
CA GLU A 143 17.18 15.91 -11.15
C GLU A 143 17.17 16.04 -12.68
N THR A 144 16.74 14.99 -13.40
CA THR A 144 16.72 14.98 -14.87
C THR A 144 15.35 15.26 -15.47
N ASP A 145 14.31 15.39 -14.64
CA ASP A 145 12.90 15.47 -15.06
C ASP A 145 12.46 14.32 -15.99
N THR A 146 13.08 13.14 -15.88
CA THR A 146 12.77 11.96 -16.70
C THR A 146 12.45 10.72 -15.86
N MET A 147 11.83 9.70 -16.44
CA MET A 147 11.56 8.44 -15.74
C MET A 147 12.32 7.30 -16.42
N TYR A 148 13.21 6.63 -15.67
CA TYR A 148 14.03 5.51 -16.14
C TYR A 148 14.90 5.78 -17.38
N GLN A 149 15.18 7.04 -17.74
CA GLN A 149 16.07 7.37 -18.86
C GLN A 149 17.54 7.49 -18.44
N TYR A 150 17.82 7.61 -17.14
CA TYR A 150 19.15 7.66 -16.58
C TYR A 150 19.35 6.58 -15.51
N SER A 151 20.53 5.98 -15.50
CA SER A 151 20.90 4.92 -14.57
C SER A 151 21.00 5.46 -13.14
N ALA A 152 20.32 4.81 -12.21
CA ALA A 152 20.42 5.11 -10.77
C ALA A 152 21.84 4.92 -10.22
N TYR A 153 22.64 4.04 -10.82
CA TYR A 153 23.97 3.69 -10.34
C TYR A 153 25.08 4.57 -10.89
N THR A 154 24.93 5.04 -12.13
CA THR A 154 26.02 5.70 -12.88
C THR A 154 25.68 7.10 -13.34
N GLY A 155 24.40 7.51 -13.31
CA GLY A 155 23.94 8.78 -13.85
C GLY A 155 24.00 8.88 -15.38
N ASN A 156 24.43 7.82 -16.08
CA ASN A 156 24.48 7.79 -17.54
C ASN A 156 23.12 7.49 -18.15
N ALA A 157 22.86 8.02 -19.33
CA ALA A 157 21.66 7.69 -20.10
C ALA A 157 21.61 6.18 -20.39
N VAL A 158 20.45 5.55 -20.16
CA VAL A 158 20.27 4.11 -20.41
C VAL A 158 19.85 3.88 -21.86
N LYS A 159 20.38 2.80 -22.46
CA LYS A 159 20.06 2.43 -23.85
C LYS A 159 18.69 1.78 -23.99
N SER A 160 18.26 1.04 -22.97
CA SER A 160 16.97 0.36 -22.92
C SER A 160 16.32 0.56 -21.55
N LEU A 161 15.00 0.53 -21.55
CA LEU A 161 14.22 0.59 -20.32
C LEU A 161 14.44 -0.68 -19.49
N PRO A 162 14.62 -0.59 -18.17
CA PRO A 162 14.80 -1.75 -17.32
C PRO A 162 13.47 -2.50 -17.15
N SER A 163 13.26 -3.56 -17.94
CA SER A 163 11.99 -4.31 -18.02
C SER A 163 11.42 -4.72 -16.66
N ARG A 164 12.28 -5.11 -15.71
CA ARG A 164 11.90 -5.49 -14.34
C ARG A 164 11.24 -4.39 -13.52
N TYR A 165 11.55 -3.12 -13.79
CA TYR A 165 11.18 -2.00 -12.92
C TYR A 165 10.22 -1.01 -13.58
N VAL A 166 10.12 -1.00 -14.90
CA VAL A 166 9.21 -0.13 -15.66
C VAL A 166 7.75 -0.41 -15.32
N LEU A 167 7.41 -1.68 -15.08
CA LEU A 167 6.07 -2.14 -14.70
C LEU A 167 5.85 -2.16 -13.18
N SER A 168 6.83 -1.67 -12.41
CA SER A 168 6.71 -1.50 -10.96
C SER A 168 7.42 -0.21 -10.55
N PRO A 169 6.92 0.97 -11.00
CA PRO A 169 7.57 2.27 -10.83
C PRO A 169 7.46 2.83 -9.40
N PHE A 170 7.59 1.97 -8.39
CA PHE A 170 7.62 2.35 -6.98
C PHE A 170 8.71 3.40 -6.64
N PRO A 171 9.94 3.33 -7.19
CA PRO A 171 10.93 4.40 -7.01
C PRO A 171 10.46 5.76 -7.56
N VAL A 172 9.69 5.78 -8.66
CA VAL A 172 9.14 7.02 -9.22
C VAL A 172 8.05 7.58 -8.30
N MET A 173 7.28 6.71 -7.62
CA MET A 173 6.35 7.16 -6.58
C MET A 173 7.08 7.75 -5.37
N LEU A 174 8.23 7.19 -4.99
CA LEU A 174 9.09 7.81 -3.98
C LEU A 174 9.55 9.21 -4.41
N ALA A 175 9.92 9.42 -5.68
CA ALA A 175 10.22 10.75 -6.21
C ALA A 175 9.04 11.70 -6.09
N PHE A 176 7.82 11.24 -6.40
CA PHE A 176 6.61 12.03 -6.22
C PHE A 176 6.42 12.45 -4.75
N TYR A 177 6.52 11.52 -3.79
CA TYR A 177 6.37 11.84 -2.37
C TYR A 177 7.48 12.78 -1.85
N SER A 178 8.69 12.60 -2.34
CA SER A 178 9.85 13.46 -2.08
C SER A 178 9.55 14.93 -2.41
N GLU A 179 9.12 15.18 -3.64
CA GLU A 179 8.73 16.50 -4.13
C GLU A 179 7.51 17.06 -3.40
N ALA A 180 6.49 16.22 -3.20
CA ALA A 180 5.22 16.61 -2.57
C ALA A 180 5.39 17.08 -1.12
N VAL A 181 6.40 16.57 -0.41
CA VAL A 181 6.72 16.92 0.99
C VAL A 181 7.89 17.92 1.09
N GLY A 182 8.68 18.10 0.03
CA GLY A 182 9.86 18.97 0.03
C GLY A 182 11.01 18.40 0.86
N MET A 183 11.23 17.10 0.77
CA MET A 183 12.33 16.37 1.43
C MET A 183 13.13 15.61 0.36
N SER A 184 14.37 15.19 0.67
CA SER A 184 15.12 14.33 -0.27
C SER A 184 14.49 12.93 -0.33
N PRO A 185 14.67 12.18 -1.44
CA PRO A 185 14.12 10.83 -1.54
C PRO A 185 14.61 9.91 -0.43
N ALA A 186 15.89 10.04 -0.04
CA ALA A 186 16.48 9.29 1.08
C ALA A 186 15.76 9.59 2.39
N ALA A 187 15.50 10.86 2.69
CA ALA A 187 14.81 11.25 3.93
C ALA A 187 13.37 10.72 3.95
N VAL A 188 12.63 10.82 2.84
CA VAL A 188 11.25 10.28 2.76
C VAL A 188 11.23 8.76 2.91
N ALA A 189 12.14 8.05 2.23
CA ALA A 189 12.25 6.59 2.30
C ALA A 189 12.57 6.10 3.71
N HIS A 190 13.50 6.76 4.43
CA HIS A 190 13.99 6.26 5.71
C HIS A 190 13.33 6.87 6.94
N THR A 191 12.51 7.91 6.80
CA THR A 191 11.83 8.55 7.96
C THR A 191 10.31 8.63 7.83
N VAL A 192 9.79 8.91 6.63
CA VAL A 192 8.36 9.15 6.43
C VAL A 192 7.63 7.87 6.07
N MET A 193 8.01 7.19 4.99
CA MET A 193 7.34 5.95 4.54
C MET A 193 7.26 4.87 5.63
N PRO A 194 8.32 4.60 6.42
CA PRO A 194 8.27 3.55 7.43
C PRO A 194 7.24 3.82 8.52
N LEU A 195 7.11 5.08 8.96
CA LEU A 195 6.11 5.50 9.95
C LEU A 195 4.69 5.10 9.51
N PHE A 196 4.32 5.40 8.27
CA PHE A 196 2.97 5.13 7.77
C PHE A 196 2.78 3.69 7.32
N PHE A 197 3.76 3.09 6.64
CA PHE A 197 3.59 1.76 6.05
C PHE A 197 3.69 0.63 7.09
N ILE A 198 4.51 0.78 8.13
CA ILE A 198 4.53 -0.19 9.25
C ILE A 198 3.19 -0.13 9.99
N ALA A 199 2.70 1.08 10.30
CA ALA A 199 1.41 1.26 10.95
C ALA A 199 0.26 0.69 10.11
N LEU A 200 0.29 0.92 8.79
CA LEU A 200 -0.72 0.40 7.87
C LEU A 200 -0.65 -1.13 7.76
N ALA A 201 0.55 -1.72 7.68
CA ALA A 201 0.73 -3.17 7.64
C ALA A 201 0.16 -3.84 8.89
N TYR A 202 0.49 -3.33 10.09
CA TYR A 202 -0.15 -3.80 11.33
C TYR A 202 -1.66 -3.53 11.36
N GLY A 203 -2.11 -2.43 10.75
CA GLY A 203 -3.54 -2.16 10.53
C GLY A 203 -4.23 -3.25 9.70
N VAL A 204 -3.58 -3.76 8.66
CA VAL A 204 -4.09 -4.88 7.86
C VAL A 204 -4.11 -6.17 8.68
N TYR A 205 -3.05 -6.47 9.44
CA TYR A 205 -3.06 -7.61 10.35
C TYR A 205 -4.16 -7.50 11.41
N MET A 206 -4.47 -6.30 11.88
CA MET A 206 -5.60 -6.07 12.79
C MET A 206 -6.93 -6.40 12.10
N LEU A 207 -7.13 -5.99 10.85
CA LEU A 207 -8.33 -6.34 10.07
C LEU A 207 -8.47 -7.86 9.87
N ILE A 208 -7.36 -8.54 9.56
CA ILE A 208 -7.31 -10.01 9.45
C ILE A 208 -7.67 -10.65 10.79
N GLY A 209 -7.03 -10.24 11.88
CA GLY A 209 -7.24 -10.78 13.22
C GLY A 209 -8.69 -10.61 13.66
N ARG A 210 -9.29 -9.43 13.48
CA ARG A 210 -10.72 -9.20 13.79
C ARG A 210 -11.61 -10.19 13.04
N ARG A 211 -11.29 -10.52 11.79
CA ARG A 211 -12.08 -11.48 11.01
C ARG A 211 -11.85 -12.92 11.49
N LEU A 212 -10.60 -13.33 11.72
CA LEU A 212 -10.26 -14.68 12.20
C LEU A 212 -10.88 -14.98 13.58
N PHE A 213 -10.87 -13.99 14.47
CA PHE A 213 -11.39 -14.12 15.84
C PHE A 213 -12.81 -13.57 16.01
N ARG A 214 -13.60 -13.47 14.92
CA ARG A 214 -15.02 -13.10 14.95
C ARG A 214 -15.32 -11.81 15.73
N GLY A 215 -14.44 -10.83 15.65
CA GLY A 215 -14.55 -9.53 16.31
C GLY A 215 -14.02 -9.48 17.75
N ASP A 216 -13.50 -10.57 18.31
CA ASP A 216 -12.87 -10.55 19.63
C ASP A 216 -11.60 -9.71 19.61
N MET A 217 -11.70 -8.53 20.20
CA MET A 217 -10.62 -7.56 20.30
C MET A 217 -9.49 -8.04 21.22
N LYS A 218 -9.78 -8.83 22.25
CA LYS A 218 -8.73 -9.37 23.14
C LYS A 218 -7.85 -10.36 22.38
N ALA A 219 -8.47 -11.33 21.69
CA ALA A 219 -7.79 -12.30 20.85
C ALA A 219 -7.03 -11.65 19.69
N THR A 220 -7.65 -10.66 19.04
CA THR A 220 -7.00 -9.85 17.99
C THR A 220 -5.76 -9.13 18.52
N GLY A 221 -5.84 -8.52 19.71
CA GLY A 221 -4.70 -7.88 20.35
C GLY A 221 -3.57 -8.88 20.67
N MET A 222 -3.90 -10.06 21.18
CA MET A 222 -2.89 -11.12 21.43
C MET A 222 -2.23 -11.60 20.15
N PHE A 223 -3.01 -11.78 19.07
CA PHE A 223 -2.48 -12.10 17.75
C PHE A 223 -1.49 -11.05 17.25
N LEU A 224 -1.81 -9.77 17.41
CA LEU A 224 -0.91 -8.68 17.03
C LEU A 224 0.37 -8.65 17.89
N CYS A 225 0.26 -8.86 19.21
CA CYS A 225 1.44 -8.97 20.08
C CYS A 225 2.35 -10.11 19.63
N PHE A 226 1.78 -11.30 19.37
CA PHE A 226 2.56 -12.46 18.94
C PHE A 226 3.24 -12.22 17.59
N LEU A 227 2.49 -11.68 16.61
CA LEU A 227 3.04 -11.32 15.30
C LEU A 227 4.16 -10.29 15.42
N SER A 228 3.96 -9.28 16.27
CA SER A 228 4.96 -8.26 16.56
C SER A 228 6.24 -8.84 17.14
N LEU A 229 6.13 -9.80 18.06
CA LEU A 229 7.30 -10.49 18.62
C LEU A 229 8.03 -11.28 17.52
N ILE A 230 7.31 -12.01 16.66
CA ILE A 230 7.92 -12.71 15.52
C ILE A 230 8.71 -11.75 14.65
N HIS A 231 8.15 -10.58 14.31
CA HIS A 231 8.85 -9.60 13.48
C HIS A 231 10.14 -9.07 14.14
N ILE A 232 10.09 -8.78 15.45
CA ILE A 232 11.28 -8.34 16.20
C ILE A 232 12.37 -9.42 16.19
N PHE A 233 12.01 -10.68 16.38
CA PHE A 233 12.96 -11.80 16.36
C PHE A 233 13.34 -12.26 14.95
N SER A 234 12.84 -11.63 13.89
CA SER A 234 13.11 -12.04 12.50
C SER A 234 14.46 -11.56 11.97
N TYR A 235 15.24 -10.77 12.72
CA TYR A 235 16.53 -10.23 12.26
C TYR A 235 17.68 -11.25 12.19
N TYR A 236 17.39 -12.55 12.31
CA TYR A 236 18.39 -13.60 12.06
C TYR A 236 18.81 -13.72 10.59
N SER A 237 18.06 -13.10 9.67
CA SER A 237 18.43 -13.00 8.25
C SER A 237 17.88 -11.72 7.62
N VAL A 238 18.64 -11.16 6.69
CA VAL A 238 18.25 -9.98 5.89
C VAL A 238 17.11 -10.24 4.91
N TYR A 239 16.76 -11.52 4.71
CA TYR A 239 15.74 -11.98 3.77
C TYR A 239 14.40 -12.34 4.43
N THR A 240 14.26 -12.19 5.75
CA THR A 240 13.02 -12.52 6.46
C THR A 240 11.98 -11.42 6.29
N GLN A 241 10.71 -11.81 6.33
CA GLN A 241 9.61 -10.86 6.21
C GLN A 241 9.64 -9.78 7.30
N GLY A 242 10.00 -10.13 8.54
CA GLY A 242 10.12 -9.17 9.64
C GLY A 242 11.23 -8.15 9.39
N THR A 243 12.40 -8.56 8.88
CA THR A 243 13.46 -7.63 8.50
C THR A 243 13.02 -6.71 7.36
N PHE A 244 12.35 -7.24 6.34
CA PHE A 244 11.80 -6.42 5.27
C PHE A 244 10.81 -5.38 5.78
N MET A 245 9.91 -5.77 6.68
CA MET A 245 8.90 -4.88 7.26
C MET A 245 9.50 -3.83 8.21
N LEU A 246 10.48 -4.20 9.03
CA LEU A 246 11.00 -3.35 10.10
C LEU A 246 12.24 -2.56 9.75
N ILE A 247 12.88 -2.80 8.61
CA ILE A 247 14.13 -2.11 8.23
C ILE A 247 14.12 -1.68 6.75
N ARG A 248 13.26 -2.27 5.91
CA ARG A 248 13.31 -2.08 4.45
C ARG A 248 11.95 -1.78 3.82
N ILE A 249 10.97 -1.34 4.60
CA ILE A 249 9.58 -1.19 4.12
C ILE A 249 9.41 -0.08 3.07
N TRP A 250 10.41 0.78 2.89
CA TRP A 250 10.48 1.72 1.78
C TRP A 250 10.80 1.04 0.44
N GLN A 251 11.11 -0.25 0.42
CA GLN A 251 11.27 -1.04 -0.80
C GLN A 251 9.93 -1.60 -1.23
N GLY A 252 9.65 -1.55 -2.53
CA GLY A 252 8.35 -2.00 -3.05
C GLY A 252 8.09 -3.51 -2.82
N LYS A 253 9.13 -4.35 -2.86
CA LYS A 253 9.02 -5.78 -2.46
C LYS A 253 8.63 -5.98 -1.00
N ALA A 254 9.08 -5.11 -0.10
CA ALA A 254 8.73 -5.17 1.31
C ALA A 254 7.28 -4.72 1.53
N VAL A 255 6.85 -3.64 0.85
CA VAL A 255 5.44 -3.20 0.85
C VAL A 255 4.52 -4.31 0.31
N LEU A 256 4.93 -4.99 -0.76
CA LEU A 256 4.16 -6.13 -1.28
C LEU A 256 3.96 -7.20 -0.21
N ALA A 257 5.05 -7.69 0.39
CA ALA A 257 5.02 -8.82 1.31
C ALA A 257 4.36 -8.49 2.66
N ALA A 258 4.67 -7.32 3.24
CA ALA A 258 4.22 -6.94 4.58
C ALA A 258 2.84 -6.28 4.60
N LEU A 259 2.41 -5.65 3.50
CA LEU A 259 1.18 -4.88 3.44
C LEU A 259 0.19 -5.42 2.40
N LEU A 260 0.55 -5.43 1.12
CA LEU A 260 -0.43 -5.65 0.05
C LEU A 260 -0.87 -7.11 -0.06
N LEU A 261 0.02 -8.10 0.12
CA LEU A 261 -0.39 -9.50 0.13
C LEU A 261 -1.30 -9.83 1.32
N PRO A 262 -0.98 -9.44 2.57
CA PRO A 262 -1.95 -9.53 3.67
C PRO A 262 -3.29 -8.84 3.36
N ALA A 263 -3.27 -7.69 2.68
CA ALA A 263 -4.48 -6.98 2.29
C ALA A 263 -5.31 -7.76 1.26
N VAL A 264 -4.67 -8.33 0.23
CA VAL A 264 -5.34 -9.21 -0.74
C VAL A 264 -5.89 -10.46 -0.06
N PHE A 265 -5.20 -11.02 0.94
CA PHE A 265 -5.70 -12.14 1.75
C PHE A 265 -6.96 -11.74 2.51
N TYR A 266 -6.95 -10.59 3.19
CA TYR A 266 -8.11 -10.05 3.89
C TYR A 266 -9.30 -9.80 2.95
N PHE A 267 -9.07 -9.19 1.78
CA PHE A 267 -10.11 -8.98 0.79
C PHE A 267 -10.60 -10.30 0.19
N GLY A 268 -9.73 -11.30 0.00
CA GLY A 268 -10.10 -12.66 -0.38
C GLY A 268 -11.09 -13.27 0.63
N MET A 269 -10.83 -13.14 1.92
CA MET A 269 -11.78 -13.57 2.96
C MET A 269 -13.10 -12.77 2.89
N ARG A 270 -13.06 -11.45 2.65
CA ARG A 270 -14.27 -10.63 2.51
C ARG A 270 -15.14 -11.06 1.33
N VAL A 271 -14.56 -11.15 0.13
CA VAL A 271 -15.34 -11.37 -1.09
C VAL A 271 -15.87 -12.80 -1.19
N PHE A 272 -15.13 -13.79 -0.67
CA PHE A 272 -15.50 -15.20 -0.76
C PHE A 272 -16.27 -15.72 0.46
N GLN A 273 -15.98 -15.24 1.67
CA GLN A 273 -16.67 -15.72 2.89
C GLN A 273 -17.76 -14.78 3.39
N GLY A 274 -17.73 -13.49 3.03
CA GLY A 274 -18.69 -12.48 3.49
C GLY A 274 -19.81 -12.15 2.51
N GLU A 275 -20.62 -11.15 2.88
CA GLU A 275 -21.61 -10.52 2.00
C GLU A 275 -20.93 -9.47 1.13
N SER A 276 -20.30 -9.95 0.06
CA SER A 276 -19.56 -9.09 -0.85
C SER A 276 -20.46 -8.13 -1.63
N LYS A 277 -20.16 -6.83 -1.54
CA LYS A 277 -20.80 -5.76 -2.33
C LYS A 277 -19.84 -5.20 -3.37
N SER A 278 -20.32 -4.31 -4.22
CA SER A 278 -19.52 -3.70 -5.29
C SER A 278 -18.29 -2.97 -4.76
N GLY A 279 -18.35 -2.37 -3.56
CA GLY A 279 -17.20 -1.75 -2.91
C GLY A 279 -16.07 -2.73 -2.61
N ASP A 280 -16.37 -3.97 -2.21
CA ASP A 280 -15.35 -4.99 -1.90
C ASP A 280 -14.58 -5.40 -3.15
N TRP A 281 -15.29 -5.62 -4.26
CA TRP A 281 -14.67 -5.94 -5.56
C TRP A 281 -13.87 -4.76 -6.11
N MET A 282 -14.36 -3.53 -5.94
CA MET A 282 -13.63 -2.34 -6.34
C MET A 282 -12.34 -2.17 -5.51
N GLY A 283 -12.40 -2.35 -4.19
CA GLY A 283 -11.23 -2.34 -3.32
C GLY A 283 -10.22 -3.42 -3.68
N LEU A 284 -10.68 -4.65 -3.97
CA LEU A 284 -9.83 -5.74 -4.43
C LEU A 284 -9.17 -5.41 -5.78
N LEU A 285 -9.92 -4.89 -6.76
CA LEU A 285 -9.36 -4.49 -8.05
C LEU A 285 -8.25 -3.44 -7.89
N LEU A 286 -8.47 -2.41 -7.07
CA LEU A 286 -7.47 -1.38 -6.78
C LEU A 286 -6.24 -1.98 -6.10
N LEU A 287 -6.42 -2.94 -5.18
CA LEU A 287 -5.30 -3.65 -4.56
C LEU A 287 -4.51 -4.49 -5.56
N MET A 288 -5.16 -5.15 -6.52
CA MET A 288 -4.48 -5.93 -7.55
C MET A 288 -3.61 -5.04 -8.46
N VAL A 289 -4.13 -3.88 -8.87
CA VAL A 289 -3.33 -2.88 -9.61
C VAL A 289 -2.17 -2.38 -8.75
N SER A 290 -2.43 -2.08 -7.47
CA SER A 290 -1.39 -1.61 -6.52
C SER A 290 -0.26 -2.62 -6.32
N CYS A 291 -0.56 -3.92 -6.34
CA CYS A 291 0.47 -4.97 -6.27
C CYS A 291 1.45 -4.89 -7.44
N SER A 292 0.99 -4.49 -8.62
CA SER A 292 1.84 -4.34 -9.82
C SER A 292 2.81 -3.16 -9.67
N LEU A 293 2.32 -2.03 -9.12
CA LEU A 293 3.15 -0.85 -8.84
C LEU A 293 4.37 -1.15 -7.96
N VAL A 294 4.14 -1.88 -6.87
CA VAL A 294 5.18 -2.02 -5.83
C VAL A 294 6.27 -3.01 -6.23
N SER A 295 5.96 -4.03 -7.03
CA SER A 295 6.95 -5.06 -7.37
C SER A 295 6.47 -5.95 -8.51
N SER A 296 7.41 -6.38 -9.36
CA SER A 296 7.15 -7.36 -10.42
C SER A 296 6.71 -8.70 -9.85
N MET A 297 7.09 -9.04 -8.62
CA MET A 297 6.54 -10.21 -7.92
C MET A 297 5.05 -10.06 -7.60
N GLY A 298 4.56 -8.83 -7.44
CA GLY A 298 3.15 -8.55 -7.18
C GLY A 298 2.26 -8.88 -8.37
N ILE A 299 2.79 -8.71 -9.59
CA ILE A 299 2.15 -9.12 -10.85
C ILE A 299 1.83 -10.62 -10.83
N MET A 300 2.68 -11.45 -10.20
CA MET A 300 2.49 -12.90 -10.15
C MET A 300 1.80 -13.38 -8.85
N LEU A 301 2.32 -12.97 -7.70
CA LEU A 301 1.89 -13.49 -6.40
C LEU A 301 0.47 -13.06 -6.01
N ALA A 302 0.05 -11.84 -6.37
CA ALA A 302 -1.30 -11.39 -6.05
C ALA A 302 -2.38 -12.20 -6.81
N PRO A 303 -2.26 -12.43 -8.14
CA PRO A 303 -3.15 -13.35 -8.85
C PRO A 303 -3.11 -14.78 -8.34
N VAL A 304 -1.94 -15.32 -7.99
CA VAL A 304 -1.83 -16.67 -7.41
C VAL A 304 -2.64 -16.77 -6.12
N MET A 305 -2.48 -15.82 -5.21
CA MET A 305 -3.21 -15.83 -3.95
C MET A 305 -4.73 -15.68 -4.15
N LEU A 306 -5.17 -14.77 -5.02
CA LEU A 306 -6.58 -14.64 -5.35
C LEU A 306 -7.13 -15.90 -6.05
N GLY A 307 -6.31 -16.53 -6.90
CA GLY A 307 -6.61 -17.80 -7.55
C GLY A 307 -6.81 -18.95 -6.56
N ILE A 308 -5.99 -19.03 -5.51
CA ILE A 308 -6.17 -20.01 -4.42
C ILE A 308 -7.53 -19.81 -3.74
N PHE A 309 -7.91 -18.58 -3.40
CA PHE A 309 -9.25 -18.29 -2.88
C PHE A 309 -10.36 -18.63 -3.88
N GLY A 310 -10.16 -18.30 -5.16
CA GLY A 310 -11.07 -18.64 -6.25
C GLY A 310 -11.30 -20.15 -6.39
N ILE A 311 -10.27 -20.97 -6.23
CA ILE A 311 -10.39 -22.43 -6.23
C ILE A 311 -11.12 -22.91 -4.97
N LEU A 312 -10.61 -22.53 -3.78
CA LEU A 312 -11.11 -23.04 -2.50
C LEU A 312 -12.56 -22.65 -2.21
N TYR A 313 -12.97 -21.45 -2.60
CA TYR A 313 -14.31 -20.93 -2.30
C TYR A 313 -15.16 -20.73 -3.56
N GLY A 314 -14.58 -20.31 -4.68
CA GLY A 314 -15.32 -20.16 -5.93
C GLY A 314 -15.71 -21.51 -6.53
N LEU A 315 -14.73 -22.39 -6.81
CA LEU A 315 -14.97 -23.68 -7.44
C LEU A 315 -15.62 -24.68 -6.46
N LEU A 316 -15.02 -24.91 -5.29
CA LEU A 316 -15.51 -25.94 -4.37
C LEU A 316 -16.88 -25.60 -3.76
N LYS A 317 -17.21 -24.32 -3.58
CA LYS A 317 -18.55 -23.89 -3.11
C LYS A 317 -19.49 -23.47 -4.24
N LYS A 318 -19.12 -23.72 -5.51
CA LYS A 318 -19.94 -23.44 -6.71
C LYS A 318 -20.42 -21.98 -6.83
N GLN A 319 -19.58 -21.02 -6.42
CA GLN A 319 -19.86 -19.57 -6.48
C GLN A 319 -19.32 -18.93 -7.77
N TRP A 320 -19.84 -19.37 -8.92
CA TRP A 320 -19.33 -19.00 -10.25
C TRP A 320 -19.28 -17.49 -10.53
N LYS A 321 -20.29 -16.73 -10.06
CA LYS A 321 -20.31 -15.26 -10.21
C LYS A 321 -19.13 -14.58 -9.52
N ARG A 322 -18.79 -15.03 -8.30
CA ARG A 322 -17.65 -14.49 -7.54
C ARG A 322 -16.32 -14.90 -8.16
N LEU A 323 -16.25 -16.12 -8.71
CA LEU A 323 -15.08 -16.58 -9.46
C LEU A 323 -14.82 -15.70 -10.71
N GLY A 324 -15.86 -15.41 -11.50
CA GLY A 324 -15.74 -14.54 -12.67
C GLY A 324 -15.27 -13.12 -12.31
N LEU A 325 -15.78 -12.55 -11.22
CA LEU A 325 -15.31 -11.25 -10.72
C LEU A 325 -13.86 -11.31 -10.20
N ALA A 326 -13.45 -12.41 -9.56
CA ALA A 326 -12.07 -12.58 -9.13
C ALA A 326 -11.10 -12.66 -10.32
N VAL A 327 -11.48 -13.35 -11.40
CA VAL A 327 -10.71 -13.36 -12.67
C VAL A 327 -10.65 -11.95 -13.28
N LEU A 328 -11.76 -11.19 -13.24
CA LEU A 328 -11.74 -9.81 -13.71
C LEU A 328 -10.74 -8.95 -12.92
N CYS A 329 -10.67 -9.15 -11.60
CA CYS A 329 -9.72 -8.45 -10.74
C CYS A 329 -8.25 -8.80 -11.02
N THR A 330 -7.94 -9.96 -11.61
CA THR A 330 -6.55 -10.32 -11.98
C THR A 330 -6.13 -9.78 -13.34
N LEU A 331 -7.05 -9.32 -14.18
CA LEU A 331 -6.74 -8.84 -15.53
C LEU A 331 -5.66 -7.75 -15.57
N PRO A 332 -5.64 -6.74 -14.68
CA PRO A 332 -4.58 -5.72 -14.72
C PRO A 332 -3.18 -6.33 -14.54
N CYS A 333 -3.04 -7.29 -13.60
CA CYS A 333 -1.78 -8.00 -13.40
C CYS A 333 -1.42 -8.85 -14.64
N LEU A 334 -2.40 -9.52 -15.26
CA LEU A 334 -2.14 -10.30 -16.47
C LEU A 334 -1.70 -9.43 -17.66
N VAL A 335 -2.26 -8.23 -17.80
CA VAL A 335 -1.82 -7.25 -18.79
C VAL A 335 -0.37 -6.84 -18.51
N CYS A 336 -0.02 -6.48 -17.28
CA CYS A 336 1.36 -6.17 -16.93
C CYS A 336 2.30 -7.37 -17.17
N ALA A 337 1.87 -8.60 -16.87
CA ALA A 337 2.65 -9.81 -17.15
C ALA A 337 2.89 -10.02 -18.65
N ALA A 338 1.87 -9.81 -19.49
CA ALA A 338 2.00 -9.91 -20.94
C ALA A 338 2.97 -8.86 -21.48
N VAL A 339 2.86 -7.61 -21.01
CA VAL A 339 3.81 -6.54 -21.37
C VAL A 339 5.22 -6.89 -20.92
N TYR A 340 5.39 -7.46 -19.72
CA TYR A 340 6.70 -7.89 -19.21
C TYR A 340 7.38 -8.95 -20.09
N ILE A 341 6.61 -9.90 -20.63
CA ILE A 341 7.14 -10.97 -21.50
C ILE A 341 7.56 -10.44 -22.87
N VAL A 342 6.92 -9.36 -23.34
CA VAL A 342 7.18 -8.76 -24.66
C VAL A 342 8.38 -7.81 -24.66
N LEU A 343 8.75 -7.25 -23.49
CA LEU A 343 9.86 -6.29 -23.32
C LEU A 343 11.23 -6.95 -23.16
#